data_AF-A0A3M2C2S7-F1
#
_entry.id   AF-A0A3M2C2S7-F1
#
_cell.length_a   1.000
_cell.length_b   1.000
_cell.length_c   1.000
_cell.angle_alpha   90.00
_cell.angle_beta   90.00
_cell.angle_gamma   90.00
#
_symmetry.space_group_name_H-M   'P 1'
#
loop_
_entity.id
_entity.type
_entity.pdbx_description
1 polymer ?
#
loop_
_entity_poly.entity_id
_entity_poly.type
_entity_poly.pdbx_seq_one_letter_code
_entity_poly.pdbx_strand_id
1 'polypeptide(L)'
;MQELSRVHQRYVRISDAFRSAWTFHQFVEGLRKVFPDDGPEPYEADFQSLYKRLKEISQNLNEIGAENAGAQLDEVEERLLVLHARLLAADSQISPGQLRQFFQRVKSYDDGILTQLVKFYIYTHDGEGGWSIDRLDKTDFLITKLCEEYDDRRELFVLRERSRLREVAEGLWGALGRGELSDGEISSSRAEIEALGRELRAVDSIDRLNQLGLVQRFREIKHSFGTGFFHPRLLPAIVEVNLVTKNRVQELYRKEEQRIIAEYQEIFDLERDVPHGERLRHELKQFRAAVERFESQLEGANVRLDDLATLRQQIRQLQPRLKAAAGDDTGSMVVAAAPPPEAPVAAEARPEYAYVEEQYQRLCRALEETNPSHDPKKVTLDPVVFELGLEPREVIAYRRLHGDAPCNREHETLMLRAAALRVRIVEEVEAIRSQLDDSSIDREGPLYVKARETARMGDLFLRRFEHLVSEALLDGDVTEARALTVLKMRMMRTYAGLWLMVHRA
;
A
#
# COMPACT_ATOMS: atom_id res chain seq x y z
N MET A 1 9.57 -31.46 -44.89
CA MET A 1 8.89 -31.56 -43.57
C MET A 1 9.75 -30.98 -42.45
N GLN A 2 11.05 -31.31 -42.34
CA GLN A 2 11.95 -30.74 -41.34
C GLN A 2 12.17 -29.21 -41.50
N GLU A 3 12.28 -28.70 -42.73
CA GLU A 3 12.46 -27.26 -42.99
C GLU A 3 11.23 -26.43 -42.60
N LEU A 4 10.02 -26.89 -42.94
CA LEU A 4 8.78 -26.25 -42.54
C LEU A 4 8.62 -26.21 -41.01
N SER A 5 9.04 -27.27 -40.31
CA SER A 5 9.07 -27.30 -38.85
C SER A 5 10.05 -26.28 -38.26
N ARG A 6 11.22 -26.06 -38.89
CA ARG A 6 12.18 -25.04 -38.47
C ARG A 6 11.64 -23.62 -38.67
N VAL A 7 11.01 -23.36 -39.82
CA VAL A 7 10.35 -22.08 -40.11
C VAL A 7 9.22 -21.81 -39.10
N HIS A 8 8.43 -22.83 -38.76
CA HIS A 8 7.37 -22.70 -37.77
C HIS A 8 7.91 -22.37 -36.37
N GLN A 9 8.96 -23.07 -35.92
CA GLN A 9 9.64 -22.75 -34.65
C GLN A 9 10.20 -21.33 -34.63
N ARG A 10 10.79 -20.90 -35.75
CA ARG A 10 11.31 -19.53 -35.90
C ARG A 10 10.19 -18.49 -35.84
N TYR A 11 9.08 -18.72 -36.53
CA TYR A 11 7.90 -17.87 -36.46
C TYR A 11 7.37 -17.73 -35.01
N VAL A 12 7.28 -18.83 -34.27
CA VAL A 12 6.84 -18.82 -32.87
C VAL A 12 7.80 -17.98 -32.01
N ARG A 13 9.12 -18.15 -32.19
CA ARG A 13 10.13 -17.36 -31.48
C ARG A 13 10.02 -15.86 -31.77
N ILE A 14 9.95 -15.48 -33.04
CA ILE A 14 9.85 -14.08 -33.47
C ILE A 14 8.53 -13.47 -32.97
N SER A 15 7.43 -14.22 -33.00
CA SER A 15 6.13 -13.76 -32.51
C SER A 15 6.13 -13.53 -31.00
N ASP A 16 6.80 -14.38 -30.22
CA ASP A 16 6.93 -14.21 -28.76
C ASP A 16 7.87 -13.02 -28.43
N ALA A 17 8.98 -12.86 -29.17
CA ALA A 17 9.85 -11.70 -29.06
C ALA A 17 9.10 -10.39 -29.39
N PHE A 18 8.31 -10.36 -30.47
CA PHE A 18 7.45 -9.23 -30.82
C PHE A 18 6.46 -8.90 -29.70
N ARG A 19 5.81 -9.90 -29.11
CA ARG A 19 4.87 -9.71 -28.00
C ARG A 19 5.57 -9.09 -26.78
N SER A 20 6.77 -9.56 -26.44
CA SER A 20 7.55 -9.03 -25.34
C SER A 20 7.92 -7.55 -25.56
N ALA A 21 8.36 -7.20 -26.78
CA ALA A 21 8.69 -5.84 -27.17
C ALA A 21 7.47 -4.92 -27.15
N TRP A 22 6.31 -5.41 -27.62
CA TRP A 22 5.06 -4.68 -27.56
C TRP A 22 4.62 -4.41 -26.12
N THR A 23 4.66 -5.41 -25.24
CA THR A 23 4.34 -5.23 -23.82
C THR A 23 5.31 -4.24 -23.16
N PHE A 24 6.60 -4.31 -23.47
CA PHE A 24 7.57 -3.36 -22.96
C PHE A 24 7.32 -1.94 -23.46
N HIS A 25 6.97 -1.75 -24.74
CA HIS A 25 6.56 -0.45 -25.27
C HIS A 25 5.36 0.14 -24.51
N GLN A 26 4.33 -0.68 -24.24
CA GLN A 26 3.16 -0.24 -23.45
C GLN A 26 3.55 0.13 -22.02
N PHE A 27 4.51 -0.58 -21.41
CA PHE A 27 5.06 -0.24 -20.10
C PHE A 27 5.79 1.12 -20.12
N VAL A 28 6.63 1.38 -21.13
CA VAL A 28 7.33 2.67 -21.27
C VAL A 28 6.33 3.82 -21.46
N GLU A 29 5.30 3.65 -22.28
CA GLU A 29 4.22 4.63 -22.42
C GLU A 29 3.43 4.84 -21.12
N GLY A 30 3.22 3.78 -20.34
CA GLY A 30 2.65 3.86 -19.00
C GLY A 30 3.52 4.67 -18.05
N LEU A 31 4.83 4.44 -18.05
CA LEU A 31 5.79 5.19 -17.23
C LEU A 31 5.76 6.68 -17.53
N ARG A 32 5.73 7.07 -18.82
CA ARG A 32 5.64 8.47 -19.24
C ARG A 32 4.38 9.17 -18.72
N LYS A 33 3.27 8.45 -18.65
CA LYS A 33 2.02 9.00 -18.07
C LYS A 33 2.09 9.16 -16.56
N VAL A 34 2.81 8.27 -15.87
CA VAL A 34 2.97 8.29 -14.41
C VAL A 34 4.05 9.29 -13.95
N PHE A 35 5.04 9.55 -14.80
CA PHE A 35 6.16 10.45 -14.58
C PHE A 35 6.32 11.39 -15.79
N PRO A 36 5.51 12.45 -15.91
CA PRO A 36 5.54 13.33 -17.07
C PRO A 36 6.83 14.18 -17.17
N ASP A 37 7.42 14.56 -16.04
CA ASP A 37 8.62 15.42 -16.00
C ASP A 37 9.94 14.63 -15.97
N ASP A 38 9.93 13.43 -15.39
CA ASP A 38 11.11 12.56 -15.21
C ASP A 38 11.02 11.25 -16.02
N GLY A 39 10.05 11.15 -16.94
CA GLY A 39 9.82 9.95 -17.75
C GLY A 39 10.77 9.82 -18.93
N PRO A 40 10.84 8.63 -19.55
CA PRO A 40 11.66 8.42 -20.75
C PRO A 40 11.15 9.26 -21.92
N GLU A 41 12.09 9.72 -22.76
CA GLU A 41 11.77 10.53 -23.94
C GLU A 41 10.89 9.79 -24.97
N PRO A 42 10.04 10.51 -25.72
CA PRO A 42 9.30 9.93 -26.83
C PRO A 42 10.23 9.34 -27.90
N TYR A 43 9.83 8.20 -28.43
CA TYR A 43 10.49 7.56 -29.57
C TYR A 43 9.44 7.07 -30.58
N GLU A 44 9.85 6.94 -31.83
CA GLU A 44 9.00 6.37 -32.88
C GLU A 44 9.11 4.84 -32.88
N ALA A 45 7.97 4.14 -32.88
CA ALA A 45 7.92 2.70 -33.01
C ALA A 45 6.72 2.26 -33.88
N ASP A 46 7.02 1.55 -34.97
CA ASP A 46 6.00 1.02 -35.88
C ASP A 46 5.71 -0.46 -35.62
N PHE A 47 5.03 -0.72 -34.50
CA PHE A 47 4.57 -2.07 -34.15
C PHE A 47 3.44 -2.56 -35.06
N GLN A 48 2.65 -1.66 -35.65
CA GLN A 48 1.48 -2.01 -36.45
C GLN A 48 1.88 -2.68 -37.77
N SER A 49 2.90 -2.14 -38.45
CA SER A 49 3.43 -2.71 -39.69
C SER A 49 4.01 -4.11 -39.45
N LEU A 50 4.81 -4.28 -38.39
CA LEU A 50 5.36 -5.58 -38.01
C LEU A 50 4.28 -6.61 -37.66
N TYR A 51 3.25 -6.21 -36.91
CA TYR A 51 2.14 -7.11 -36.58
C TYR A 51 1.40 -7.58 -37.82
N LYS A 52 1.11 -6.68 -38.77
CA LYS A 52 0.47 -7.03 -40.05
C LYS A 52 1.31 -8.05 -40.82
N ARG A 53 2.63 -7.82 -40.92
CA ARG A 53 3.55 -8.74 -41.60
C ARG A 53 3.62 -10.12 -40.94
N LEU A 54 3.70 -10.18 -39.61
CA LEU A 54 3.66 -11.44 -38.86
C LEU A 54 2.33 -12.19 -39.07
N LYS A 55 1.22 -11.48 -39.14
CA LYS A 55 -0.10 -12.07 -39.39
C LYS A 55 -0.19 -12.65 -40.81
N GLU A 56 0.32 -11.95 -41.81
CA GLU A 56 0.38 -12.42 -43.20
C GLU A 56 1.23 -13.70 -43.32
N ILE A 57 2.40 -13.73 -42.68
CA ILE A 57 3.27 -14.91 -42.67
C ILE A 57 2.55 -16.11 -42.01
N SER A 58 1.85 -15.88 -40.91
CA SER A 58 1.08 -16.92 -40.20
C SER A 58 0.00 -17.56 -41.08
N GLN A 59 -0.74 -16.73 -41.82
CA GLN A 59 -1.86 -17.16 -42.66
C GLN A 59 -1.38 -17.95 -43.88
N ASN A 60 -0.20 -17.63 -44.38
CA ASN A 60 0.31 -18.17 -45.64
C ASN A 60 1.48 -19.16 -45.46
N LEU A 61 1.77 -19.57 -44.21
CA LEU A 61 2.96 -20.35 -43.84
C LEU A 61 3.02 -21.72 -44.54
N ASN A 62 1.86 -22.30 -44.86
CA ASN A 62 1.75 -23.58 -45.57
C ASN A 62 1.73 -23.42 -47.10
N GLU A 63 1.46 -22.22 -47.62
CA GLU A 63 1.23 -21.94 -49.05
C GLU A 63 2.44 -21.32 -49.75
N ILE A 64 3.20 -20.48 -49.03
CA ILE A 64 4.29 -19.65 -49.59
C ILE A 64 5.60 -20.41 -49.83
N GLY A 65 5.71 -21.65 -49.33
CA GLY A 65 6.96 -22.42 -49.36
C GLY A 65 7.98 -21.96 -48.31
N ALA A 66 8.81 -22.89 -47.83
CA ALA A 66 9.67 -22.66 -46.66
C ALA A 66 10.74 -21.58 -46.87
N GLU A 67 11.29 -21.45 -48.08
CA GLU A 67 12.34 -20.46 -48.39
C GLU A 67 11.82 -19.02 -48.37
N ASN A 68 10.67 -18.76 -49.00
CA ASN A 68 10.09 -17.42 -49.05
C ASN A 68 9.52 -17.01 -47.68
N ALA A 69 8.93 -17.94 -46.94
CA ALA A 69 8.57 -17.70 -45.54
C ALA A 69 9.81 -17.40 -44.67
N GLY A 70 10.93 -18.07 -44.93
CA GLY A 70 12.23 -17.79 -44.30
C GLY A 70 12.70 -16.35 -44.53
N ALA A 71 12.74 -15.90 -45.78
CA ALA A 71 13.15 -14.54 -46.15
C ALA A 71 12.24 -13.45 -45.55
N GLN A 72 10.93 -13.70 -45.50
CA GLN A 72 9.99 -12.77 -44.85
C GLN A 72 10.21 -12.70 -43.33
N LEU A 73 10.58 -13.82 -42.69
CA LEU A 73 10.93 -13.83 -41.28
C LEU A 73 12.27 -13.12 -41.01
N ASP A 74 13.25 -13.21 -41.91
CA ASP A 74 14.51 -12.45 -41.83
C ASP A 74 14.21 -10.95 -41.78
N GLU A 75 13.38 -10.46 -42.70
CA GLU A 75 12.99 -9.04 -42.77
C GLU A 75 12.27 -8.57 -41.48
N VAL A 76 11.39 -9.41 -40.93
CA VAL A 76 10.69 -9.10 -39.66
C VAL A 76 11.68 -9.07 -38.50
N GLU A 77 12.62 -10.02 -38.45
CA GLU A 77 13.62 -10.11 -37.40
C GLU A 77 14.56 -8.90 -37.41
N GLU A 78 15.04 -8.46 -38.59
CA GLU A 78 15.85 -7.24 -38.73
C GLU A 78 15.12 -5.99 -38.21
N ARG A 79 13.85 -5.81 -38.61
CA ARG A 79 13.04 -4.68 -38.12
C ARG A 79 12.76 -4.78 -36.62
N LEU A 80 12.57 -5.99 -36.09
CA LEU A 80 12.37 -6.21 -34.66
C LEU A 80 13.64 -5.88 -33.86
N LEU A 81 14.83 -6.19 -34.39
CA LEU A 81 16.11 -5.79 -33.79
C LEU A 81 16.24 -4.26 -33.70
N VAL A 82 15.84 -3.53 -34.76
CA VAL A 82 15.81 -2.05 -34.73
C VAL A 82 14.86 -1.54 -33.65
N LEU A 83 13.66 -2.14 -33.50
CA LEU A 83 12.75 -1.77 -32.43
C LEU A 83 13.31 -2.09 -31.04
N HIS A 84 13.93 -3.25 -30.86
CA HIS A 84 14.61 -3.62 -29.61
C HIS A 84 15.65 -2.56 -29.24
N ALA A 85 16.51 -2.14 -30.18
CA ALA A 85 17.52 -1.11 -29.92
C ALA A 85 16.89 0.22 -29.45
N ARG A 86 15.76 0.64 -30.03
CA ARG A 86 15.03 1.84 -29.58
C ARG A 86 14.45 1.67 -28.19
N LEU A 87 13.85 0.52 -27.90
CA LEU A 87 13.31 0.22 -26.57
C LEU A 87 14.42 0.14 -25.51
N LEU A 88 15.59 -0.37 -25.87
CA LEU A 88 16.76 -0.37 -24.99
C LEU A 88 17.28 1.04 -24.70
N ALA A 89 17.26 1.92 -25.70
CA ALA A 89 17.60 3.34 -25.51
C ALA A 89 16.59 4.08 -24.62
N ALA A 90 15.31 3.66 -24.63
CA ALA A 90 14.32 4.16 -23.67
C ALA A 90 14.51 3.53 -22.27
N ASP A 91 14.83 2.24 -22.18
CA ASP A 91 15.09 1.54 -20.92
C ASP A 91 16.28 2.11 -20.15
N SER A 92 17.33 2.56 -20.84
CA SER A 92 18.51 3.14 -20.19
C SER A 92 18.21 4.45 -19.44
N GLN A 93 17.11 5.12 -19.76
CA GLN A 93 16.63 6.33 -19.07
C GLN A 93 15.78 5.99 -17.84
N ILE A 94 15.30 4.75 -17.73
CA ILE A 94 14.46 4.28 -16.63
C ILE A 94 15.37 3.72 -15.54
N SER A 95 15.33 4.28 -14.34
CA SER A 95 16.02 3.71 -13.19
C SER A 95 15.23 2.53 -12.57
N PRO A 96 15.87 1.63 -11.79
CA PRO A 96 15.17 0.53 -11.14
C PRO A 96 14.20 1.05 -10.07
N GLY A 97 14.47 2.25 -9.51
CA GLY A 97 13.59 2.96 -8.61
C GLY A 97 12.28 3.40 -9.28
N GLN A 98 12.35 4.01 -10.47
CA GLN A 98 11.17 4.42 -11.24
C GLN A 98 10.31 3.21 -11.64
N LEU A 99 10.95 2.11 -12.06
CA LEU A 99 10.25 0.86 -12.34
C LEU A 99 9.51 0.36 -11.09
N ARG A 100 10.17 0.32 -9.93
CA ARG A 100 9.55 -0.08 -8.65
C ARG A 100 8.35 0.81 -8.29
N GLN A 101 8.50 2.13 -8.39
CA GLN A 101 7.43 3.09 -8.09
C GLN A 101 6.24 2.95 -9.04
N PHE A 102 6.48 2.68 -10.33
CA PHE A 102 5.41 2.41 -11.29
C PHE A 102 4.55 1.22 -10.84
N PHE A 103 5.18 0.09 -10.52
CA PHE A 103 4.47 -1.11 -10.07
C PHE A 103 3.85 -0.99 -8.67
N GLN A 104 4.24 0.01 -7.87
CA GLN A 104 3.55 0.36 -6.64
C GLN A 104 2.26 1.16 -6.90
N ARG A 105 2.25 2.02 -7.94
CA ARG A 105 1.10 2.86 -8.28
C ARG A 105 0.04 2.13 -9.10
N VAL A 106 0.44 1.15 -9.91
CA VAL A 106 -0.49 0.38 -10.74
C VAL A 106 -1.28 -0.60 -9.86
N LYS A 107 -2.60 -0.40 -9.78
CA LYS A 107 -3.51 -1.18 -8.91
C LYS A 107 -3.65 -2.66 -9.30
N SER A 108 -3.45 -2.99 -10.58
CA SER A 108 -3.57 -4.36 -11.08
C SER A 108 -2.74 -4.57 -12.35
N TYR A 109 -1.96 -5.64 -12.37
CA TYR A 109 -1.31 -6.19 -13.54
C TYR A 109 -1.39 -7.73 -13.43
N ASP A 110 -1.42 -8.41 -14.56
CA ASP A 110 -1.44 -9.87 -14.58
C ASP A 110 -0.02 -10.46 -14.67
N ASP A 111 0.09 -11.76 -14.37
CA ASP A 111 1.32 -12.55 -14.51
C ASP A 111 1.86 -12.52 -15.95
N GLY A 112 0.98 -12.38 -16.93
CA GLY A 112 1.32 -12.36 -18.35
C GLY A 112 2.17 -11.14 -18.71
N ILE A 113 1.80 -9.96 -18.22
CA ILE A 113 2.55 -8.72 -18.38
C ILE A 113 3.95 -8.87 -17.79
N LEU A 114 4.05 -9.29 -16.52
CA LEU A 114 5.36 -9.48 -15.87
C LEU A 114 6.23 -10.48 -16.63
N THR A 115 5.64 -11.60 -17.09
CA THR A 115 6.35 -12.61 -17.87
C THR A 115 6.90 -12.01 -19.17
N GLN A 116 6.10 -11.22 -19.89
CA GLN A 116 6.54 -10.58 -21.13
C GLN A 116 7.62 -9.52 -20.90
N LEU A 117 7.57 -8.78 -19.79
CA LEU A 117 8.63 -7.84 -19.43
C LEU A 117 9.95 -8.54 -19.08
N VAL A 118 9.91 -9.64 -18.34
CA VAL A 118 11.10 -10.47 -18.09
C VAL A 118 11.65 -11.00 -19.42
N LYS A 119 10.78 -11.53 -20.29
CA LYS A 119 11.17 -12.00 -21.62
C LYS A 119 11.85 -10.94 -22.47
N PHE A 120 11.38 -9.69 -22.43
CA PHE A 120 12.00 -8.59 -23.15
C PHE A 120 13.48 -8.42 -22.76
N TYR A 121 13.80 -8.45 -21.46
CA TYR A 121 15.19 -8.33 -21.00
C TYR A 121 16.07 -9.53 -21.40
N ILE A 122 15.48 -10.72 -21.55
CA ILE A 122 16.19 -11.90 -22.08
C ILE A 122 16.48 -11.73 -23.56
N TYR A 123 15.47 -11.38 -24.36
CA TYR A 123 15.60 -11.26 -25.82
C TYR A 123 16.52 -10.12 -26.26
N THR A 124 16.75 -9.16 -25.39
CA THR A 124 17.64 -8.02 -25.63
C THR A 124 18.98 -8.13 -24.93
N HIS A 125 19.32 -9.33 -24.43
CA HIS A 125 20.63 -9.60 -23.87
C HIS A 125 21.67 -9.75 -24.99
N ASP A 126 22.56 -8.78 -25.11
CA ASP A 126 23.77 -8.89 -25.92
C ASP A 126 24.79 -9.74 -25.14
N GLY A 127 24.95 -11.00 -25.54
CA GLY A 127 25.76 -12.02 -24.84
C GLY A 127 27.25 -11.69 -24.66
N GLU A 128 27.73 -10.56 -25.18
CA GLU A 128 29.14 -10.14 -25.14
C GLU A 128 29.43 -9.12 -24.01
N GLY A 129 28.41 -8.49 -23.41
CA GLY A 129 28.59 -7.39 -22.43
C GLY A 129 28.21 -7.71 -20.99
N GLY A 130 27.73 -8.92 -20.70
CA GLY A 130 27.09 -9.23 -19.42
C GLY A 130 25.83 -8.39 -19.18
N TRP A 131 25.22 -8.54 -18.00
CA TRP A 131 24.09 -7.70 -17.61
C TRP A 131 24.61 -6.48 -16.85
N SER A 132 24.14 -5.29 -17.21
CA SER A 132 24.39 -4.11 -16.37
C SER A 132 23.72 -4.31 -15.01
N ILE A 133 24.30 -3.72 -13.97
CA ILE A 133 23.76 -3.75 -12.60
C ILE A 133 22.30 -3.25 -12.59
N ASP A 134 22.03 -2.20 -13.35
CA ASP A 134 20.70 -1.61 -13.50
C ASP A 134 19.68 -2.61 -14.07
N ARG A 135 20.03 -3.27 -15.17
CA ARG A 135 19.16 -4.27 -15.81
C ARG A 135 18.94 -5.48 -14.91
N LEU A 136 19.97 -5.91 -14.20
CA LEU A 136 19.87 -7.01 -13.23
C LEU A 136 18.92 -6.63 -12.08
N ASP A 137 19.02 -5.42 -11.52
CA ASP A 137 18.13 -4.93 -10.47
C ASP A 137 16.65 -4.82 -10.93
N LYS A 138 16.42 -4.39 -12.18
CA LYS A 138 15.07 -4.33 -12.77
C LYS A 138 14.48 -5.73 -12.95
N THR A 139 15.27 -6.67 -13.46
CA THR A 139 14.81 -8.03 -13.73
C THR A 139 14.65 -8.85 -12.46
N ASP A 140 15.55 -8.67 -11.48
CA ASP A 140 15.42 -9.20 -10.13
C ASP A 140 14.08 -8.78 -9.50
N PHE A 141 13.72 -7.50 -9.61
CA PHE A 141 12.43 -7.02 -9.14
C PHE A 141 11.26 -7.68 -9.88
N LEU A 142 11.28 -7.74 -11.21
CA LEU A 142 10.20 -8.32 -12.00
C LEU A 142 10.01 -9.82 -11.71
N ILE A 143 11.10 -10.58 -11.59
CA ILE A 143 11.07 -12.00 -11.23
C ILE A 143 10.54 -12.17 -9.81
N THR A 144 10.99 -11.35 -8.86
CA THR A 144 10.49 -11.38 -7.49
C THR A 144 8.98 -11.11 -7.46
N LYS A 145 8.50 -10.13 -8.24
CA LYS A 145 7.07 -9.83 -8.37
C LYS A 145 6.27 -10.96 -9.02
N LEU A 146 6.81 -11.63 -10.03
CA LEU A 146 6.15 -12.76 -10.68
C LEU A 146 5.98 -13.96 -9.73
N CYS A 147 6.86 -14.06 -8.74
CA CYS A 147 6.94 -15.18 -7.80
C CYS A 147 6.44 -14.84 -6.40
N GLU A 148 5.97 -13.61 -6.16
CA GLU A 148 5.39 -13.25 -4.87
C GLU A 148 3.89 -13.56 -4.86
N GLU A 149 3.42 -14.05 -3.72
CA GLU A 149 2.02 -14.22 -3.41
C GLU A 149 1.79 -13.63 -2.01
N TYR A 150 0.70 -12.89 -1.84
CA TYR A 150 0.38 -12.36 -0.52
C TYR A 150 -0.42 -13.40 0.27
N ASP A 151 0.13 -13.85 1.40
CA ASP A 151 -0.56 -14.79 2.30
C ASP A 151 -1.40 -13.99 3.31
N ASP A 152 -2.70 -13.91 3.08
CA ASP A 152 -3.65 -13.19 3.94
C ASP A 152 -3.64 -13.69 5.39
N ARG A 153 -3.29 -14.96 5.65
CA ARG A 153 -3.29 -15.52 7.01
C ARG A 153 -2.07 -15.10 7.80
N ARG A 154 -0.96 -14.88 7.11
CA ARG A 154 0.33 -14.52 7.70
C ARG A 154 0.68 -13.05 7.53
N GLU A 155 -0.13 -12.32 6.76
CA GLU A 155 0.05 -10.90 6.41
C GLU A 155 1.45 -10.60 5.82
N LEU A 156 1.97 -11.52 5.03
CA LEU A 156 3.32 -11.43 4.47
C LEU A 156 3.39 -12.01 3.07
N PHE A 157 4.35 -11.52 2.28
CA PHE A 157 4.59 -12.04 0.94
C PHE A 157 5.38 -13.36 1.03
N VAL A 158 4.82 -14.41 0.44
CA VAL A 158 5.43 -15.73 0.34
C VAL A 158 5.84 -16.03 -1.09
N LEU A 159 6.75 -16.99 -1.23
CA LEU A 159 7.14 -17.50 -2.54
C LEU A 159 6.01 -18.36 -3.10
N ARG A 160 5.48 -17.96 -4.26
CA ARG A 160 4.58 -18.77 -5.09
C ARG A 160 5.27 -20.07 -5.48
N GLU A 161 4.52 -21.17 -5.60
CA GLU A 161 5.00 -22.54 -5.87
C GLU A 161 6.43 -22.66 -6.43
N ARG A 162 7.35 -23.23 -5.62
CA ARG A 162 8.78 -23.38 -5.94
C ARG A 162 9.07 -24.11 -7.26
N SER A 163 8.17 -24.97 -7.72
CA SER A 163 8.27 -25.69 -9.01
C SER A 163 8.18 -24.72 -10.19
N ARG A 164 7.21 -23.80 -10.18
CA ARG A 164 7.00 -22.82 -11.26
C ARG A 164 8.19 -21.86 -11.39
N LEU A 165 8.75 -21.40 -10.26
CA LEU A 165 9.96 -20.57 -10.31
C LEU A 165 11.17 -21.34 -10.84
N ARG A 166 11.28 -22.64 -10.54
CA ARG A 166 12.36 -23.47 -11.09
C ARG A 166 12.25 -23.63 -12.59
N GLU A 167 11.06 -23.90 -13.12
CA GLU A 167 10.82 -23.97 -14.58
C GLU A 167 11.16 -22.65 -15.28
N VAL A 168 10.77 -21.52 -14.69
CA VAL A 168 11.15 -20.20 -15.17
C VAL A 168 12.68 -20.08 -15.15
N ALA A 169 13.34 -20.37 -14.04
CA ALA A 169 14.80 -20.28 -13.91
C ALA A 169 15.54 -21.17 -14.92
N GLU A 170 15.09 -22.40 -15.14
CA GLU A 170 15.64 -23.33 -16.14
C GLU A 170 15.48 -22.78 -17.57
N GLY A 171 14.31 -22.22 -17.89
CA GLY A 171 14.07 -21.56 -19.17
C GLY A 171 14.94 -20.32 -19.38
N LEU A 172 15.05 -19.46 -18.36
CA LEU A 172 15.92 -18.28 -18.37
C LEU A 172 17.39 -18.67 -18.56
N TRP A 173 17.86 -19.63 -17.79
CA TRP A 173 19.25 -20.13 -17.85
C TRP A 173 19.57 -20.79 -19.19
N GLY A 174 18.62 -21.53 -19.76
CA GLY A 174 18.77 -22.09 -21.10
C GLY A 174 18.87 -21.02 -22.19
N ALA A 175 18.16 -19.90 -22.04
CA ALA A 175 18.14 -18.80 -23.02
C ALA A 175 19.35 -17.86 -22.92
N LEU A 176 19.86 -17.60 -21.72
CA LEU A 176 20.95 -16.65 -21.46
C LEU A 176 22.35 -17.25 -21.61
N GLY A 177 22.44 -18.55 -21.87
CA GLY A 177 23.72 -19.27 -21.92
C GLY A 177 24.13 -19.77 -20.54
N ARG A 178 24.64 -21.01 -20.50
CA ARG A 178 25.08 -21.65 -19.27
C ARG A 178 26.40 -21.00 -18.84
N GLY A 179 26.37 -20.16 -17.82
CA GLY A 179 27.59 -19.69 -17.15
C GLY A 179 28.41 -20.85 -16.58
N GLU A 180 29.71 -20.63 -16.43
CA GLU A 180 30.71 -21.64 -16.02
C GLU A 180 30.83 -21.83 -14.50
N LEU A 181 29.76 -21.58 -13.72
CA LEU A 181 29.84 -21.76 -12.28
C LEU A 181 29.96 -23.25 -11.92
N SER A 182 30.98 -23.59 -11.12
CA SER A 182 31.14 -24.94 -10.59
C SER A 182 30.06 -25.26 -9.54
N ASP A 183 29.74 -26.56 -9.37
CA ASP A 183 28.80 -27.01 -8.34
C ASP A 183 29.21 -26.60 -6.92
N GLY A 184 30.52 -26.47 -6.68
CA GLY A 184 31.09 -26.01 -5.42
C GLY A 184 30.77 -24.53 -5.16
N GLU A 185 31.00 -23.66 -6.15
CA GLU A 185 30.68 -22.24 -6.09
C GLU A 185 29.18 -22.03 -5.89
N ILE A 186 28.34 -22.72 -6.66
CA ILE A 186 26.88 -22.64 -6.53
C ILE A 186 26.43 -23.02 -5.11
N SER A 187 26.99 -24.09 -4.55
CA SER A 187 26.61 -24.57 -3.23
C SER A 187 27.07 -23.61 -2.12
N SER A 188 28.28 -23.05 -2.25
CA SER A 188 28.81 -22.04 -1.33
C SER A 188 27.98 -20.75 -1.36
N SER A 189 27.75 -20.20 -2.55
CA SER A 189 26.96 -18.99 -2.75
C SER A 189 25.53 -19.15 -2.26
N ARG A 190 24.90 -20.32 -2.50
CA ARG A 190 23.57 -20.60 -1.96
C ARG A 190 23.57 -20.60 -0.43
N ALA A 191 24.56 -21.22 0.20
CA ALA A 191 24.66 -21.26 1.66
C ALA A 191 24.84 -19.86 2.25
N GLU A 192 25.62 -19.00 1.59
CA GLU A 192 25.81 -17.59 1.97
C GLU A 192 24.51 -16.79 1.87
N ILE A 193 23.77 -16.92 0.76
CA ILE A 193 22.46 -16.28 0.58
C ILE A 193 21.47 -16.72 1.66
N GLU A 194 21.40 -18.03 1.94
CA GLU A 194 20.51 -18.57 2.97
C GLU A 194 20.92 -18.12 4.39
N ALA A 195 22.22 -17.98 4.67
CA ALA A 195 22.72 -17.43 5.93
C ALA A 195 22.30 -15.97 6.12
N LEU A 196 22.48 -15.14 5.08
CA LEU A 196 22.03 -13.76 5.10
C LEU A 196 20.51 -13.66 5.27
N GLY A 197 19.75 -14.55 4.64
CA GLY A 197 18.31 -14.66 4.86
C GLY A 197 17.91 -15.00 6.30
N ARG A 198 18.72 -15.79 7.02
CA ARG A 198 18.51 -16.03 8.47
C ARG A 198 18.86 -14.80 9.30
N GLU A 199 19.96 -14.13 9.00
CA GLU A 199 20.37 -12.89 9.66
C GLU A 199 19.28 -11.82 9.53
N LEU A 200 18.76 -11.59 8.31
CA LEU A 200 17.69 -10.63 8.05
C LEU A 200 16.44 -10.88 8.89
N ARG A 201 15.98 -12.14 9.01
CA ARG A 201 14.81 -12.49 9.83
C ARG A 201 15.02 -12.16 11.31
N ALA A 202 16.26 -12.23 11.80
CA ALA A 202 16.59 -11.99 13.20
C ALA A 202 16.76 -10.51 13.56
N VAL A 203 16.85 -9.59 12.58
CA VAL A 203 17.06 -8.15 12.86
C VAL A 203 15.81 -7.52 13.44
N ASP A 204 15.86 -6.97 14.63
CA ASP A 204 14.73 -6.44 15.41
C ASP A 204 14.47 -4.93 15.28
N SER A 205 15.35 -4.17 14.62
CA SER A 205 15.23 -2.71 14.47
C SER A 205 15.83 -2.20 13.16
N ILE A 206 15.35 -1.04 12.69
CA ILE A 206 15.89 -0.37 11.49
C ILE A 206 17.35 0.05 11.69
N ASP A 207 17.71 0.54 12.88
CA ASP A 207 19.10 0.92 13.20
C ASP A 207 20.05 -0.28 13.05
N ARG A 208 19.66 -1.45 13.57
CA ARG A 208 20.46 -2.67 13.46
C ARG A 208 20.54 -3.18 12.03
N LEU A 209 19.46 -3.06 11.26
CA LEU A 209 19.46 -3.39 9.82
C LEU A 209 20.50 -2.56 9.06
N ASN A 210 20.55 -1.25 9.34
CA ASN A 210 21.48 -0.32 8.73
C ASN A 210 22.92 -0.53 9.20
N GLN A 211 23.15 -0.71 10.51
CA GLN A 211 24.48 -0.95 11.08
C GLN A 211 25.13 -2.23 10.55
N LEU A 212 24.35 -3.29 10.38
CA LEU A 212 24.84 -4.56 9.83
C LEU A 212 24.99 -4.52 8.30
N GLY A 213 24.45 -3.49 7.63
CA GLY A 213 24.53 -3.32 6.18
C GLY A 213 23.93 -4.48 5.38
N LEU A 214 22.97 -5.24 5.94
CA LEU A 214 22.55 -6.53 5.37
C LEU A 214 21.93 -6.39 3.97
N VAL A 215 21.16 -5.32 3.74
CA VAL A 215 20.55 -5.05 2.42
C VAL A 215 21.63 -4.76 1.38
N GLN A 216 22.66 -4.00 1.75
CA GLN A 216 23.77 -3.65 0.87
C GLN A 216 24.65 -4.87 0.59
N ARG A 217 25.01 -5.64 1.61
CA ARG A 217 25.74 -6.92 1.47
C ARG A 217 25.00 -7.88 0.54
N PHE A 218 23.68 -7.99 0.70
CA PHE A 218 22.88 -8.85 -0.16
C PHE A 218 22.86 -8.36 -1.62
N ARG A 219 22.78 -7.05 -1.83
CA ARG A 219 22.85 -6.45 -3.17
C ARG A 219 24.20 -6.72 -3.84
N GLU A 220 25.30 -6.57 -3.10
CA GLU A 220 26.65 -6.87 -3.58
C GLU A 220 26.81 -8.34 -3.98
N ILE A 221 26.28 -9.27 -3.18
CA ILE A 221 26.26 -10.70 -3.51
C ILE A 221 25.47 -10.95 -4.79
N LYS A 222 24.29 -10.34 -4.96
CA LYS A 222 23.51 -10.48 -6.20
C LYS A 222 24.26 -9.97 -7.43
N HIS A 223 24.95 -8.84 -7.28
CA HIS A 223 25.71 -8.21 -8.37
C HIS A 223 26.97 -8.98 -8.74
N SER A 224 27.61 -9.64 -7.76
CA SER A 224 28.83 -10.42 -8.02
C SER A 224 28.58 -11.67 -8.87
N PHE A 225 27.34 -12.18 -8.92
CA PHE A 225 27.01 -13.36 -9.74
C PHE A 225 26.93 -13.08 -11.24
N GLY A 226 26.76 -11.83 -11.67
CA GLY A 226 26.57 -11.50 -13.08
C GLY A 226 25.48 -12.36 -13.73
N THR A 227 25.84 -13.12 -14.77
CA THR A 227 24.91 -14.06 -15.45
C THR A 227 24.49 -15.23 -14.57
N GLY A 228 25.34 -15.67 -13.64
CA GLY A 228 25.08 -16.74 -12.68
C GLY A 228 23.90 -16.47 -11.74
N PHE A 229 23.43 -15.22 -11.67
CA PHE A 229 22.21 -14.82 -10.97
C PHE A 229 20.99 -15.67 -11.37
N PHE A 230 20.87 -16.00 -12.67
CA PHE A 230 19.74 -16.76 -13.21
C PHE A 230 19.88 -18.27 -13.05
N HIS A 231 20.93 -18.74 -12.36
CA HIS A 231 21.15 -20.17 -12.19
C HIS A 231 19.97 -20.83 -11.43
N PRO A 232 19.43 -21.99 -11.88
CA PRO A 232 18.23 -22.59 -11.30
C PRO A 232 18.31 -22.97 -9.82
N ARG A 233 19.52 -23.13 -9.28
CA ARG A 233 19.77 -23.39 -7.84
C ARG A 233 19.97 -22.12 -7.01
N LEU A 234 20.29 -20.98 -7.63
CA LEU A 234 20.55 -19.71 -6.96
C LEU A 234 19.33 -18.79 -6.98
N LEU A 235 18.67 -18.65 -8.13
CA LEU A 235 17.53 -17.74 -8.30
C LEU A 235 16.40 -17.96 -7.27
N PRO A 236 15.99 -19.21 -6.95
CA PRO A 236 14.98 -19.43 -5.91
C PRO A 236 15.42 -18.93 -4.53
N ALA A 237 16.68 -19.15 -4.15
CA ALA A 237 17.21 -18.68 -2.87
C ALA A 237 17.27 -17.14 -2.83
N ILE A 238 17.66 -16.50 -3.95
CA ILE A 238 17.67 -15.05 -4.09
C ILE A 238 16.26 -14.47 -3.91
N VAL A 239 15.27 -15.01 -4.62
CA VAL A 239 13.87 -14.55 -4.52
C VAL A 239 13.34 -14.72 -3.10
N GLU A 240 13.62 -15.84 -2.43
CA GLU A 240 13.22 -16.04 -1.04
C GLU A 240 13.81 -14.98 -0.11
N VAL A 241 15.09 -14.64 -0.26
CA VAL A 241 15.73 -13.60 0.54
C VAL A 241 15.23 -12.21 0.19
N ASN A 242 14.88 -11.92 -1.07
CA ASN A 242 14.19 -10.69 -1.45
C ASN A 242 12.86 -10.54 -0.71
N LEU A 243 12.05 -11.60 -0.66
CA LEU A 243 10.76 -11.60 0.05
C LEU A 243 10.94 -11.44 1.56
N VAL A 244 11.93 -12.13 2.15
CA VAL A 244 12.31 -11.94 3.55
C VAL A 244 12.71 -10.50 3.83
N THR A 245 13.54 -9.91 2.97
CA THR A 245 13.96 -8.50 3.08
C THR A 245 12.75 -7.59 3.05
N LYS A 246 11.87 -7.76 2.04
CA LYS A 246 10.65 -6.97 1.87
C LYS A 246 9.75 -7.05 3.11
N ASN A 247 9.42 -8.27 3.56
CA ASN A 247 8.55 -8.47 4.71
C ASN A 247 9.17 -7.89 5.98
N ARG A 248 10.47 -8.12 6.20
CA ARG A 248 11.13 -7.64 7.41
C ARG A 248 11.22 -6.13 7.45
N VAL A 249 11.59 -5.51 6.32
CA VAL A 249 11.62 -4.05 6.20
C VAL A 249 10.22 -3.48 6.47
N GLN A 250 9.17 -4.03 5.87
CA GLN A 250 7.79 -3.60 6.11
C GLN A 250 7.38 -3.76 7.59
N GLU A 251 7.72 -4.87 8.23
CA GLU A 251 7.44 -5.11 9.64
C GLU A 251 8.17 -4.11 10.54
N LEU A 252 9.46 -3.88 10.30
CA LEU A 252 10.27 -2.92 11.05
C LEU A 252 9.75 -1.49 10.89
N TYR A 253 9.31 -1.11 9.67
CA TYR A 253 8.66 0.18 9.46
C TYR A 253 7.38 0.32 10.27
N ARG A 254 6.48 -0.66 10.22
CA ARG A 254 5.21 -0.63 11.00
C ARG A 254 5.48 -0.52 12.49
N LYS A 255 6.48 -1.26 13.00
CA LYS A 255 6.90 -1.20 14.41
C LYS A 255 7.48 0.16 14.79
N GLU A 256 8.34 0.73 13.94
CA GLU A 256 8.91 2.06 14.19
C GLU A 256 7.86 3.16 14.09
N GLU A 257 6.91 3.04 13.17
CA GLU A 257 5.75 3.94 13.07
C GLU A 257 4.92 3.91 14.36
N GLN A 258 4.53 2.72 14.83
CA GLN A 258 3.79 2.54 16.09
C GLN A 258 4.58 3.08 17.29
N ARG A 259 5.89 2.84 17.33
CA ARG A 259 6.78 3.32 18.39
C ARG A 259 6.83 4.84 18.42
N ILE A 260 7.02 5.48 17.26
CA ILE A 260 7.04 6.93 17.13
C ILE A 260 5.70 7.52 17.58
N ILE A 261 4.59 6.89 17.20
CA ILE A 261 3.25 7.27 17.65
C ILE A 261 3.13 7.27 19.16
N ALA A 262 3.53 6.18 19.81
CA ALA A 262 3.55 6.09 21.27
C ALA A 262 4.48 7.13 21.92
N GLU A 263 5.68 7.33 21.36
CA GLU A 263 6.68 8.27 21.91
C GLU A 263 6.23 9.74 21.81
N TYR A 264 5.55 10.16 20.73
CA TYR A 264 5.02 11.53 20.67
C TYR A 264 3.75 11.73 21.52
N GLN A 265 2.92 10.70 21.67
CA GLN A 265 1.77 10.75 22.60
C GLN A 265 2.23 10.93 24.04
N GLU A 266 3.27 10.19 24.46
CA GLU A 266 3.89 10.36 25.78
C GLU A 266 4.45 11.79 25.97
N ILE A 267 5.03 12.39 24.91
CA ILE A 267 5.48 13.79 24.95
C ILE A 267 4.30 14.76 25.17
N PHE A 268 3.15 14.54 24.53
CA PHE A 268 1.96 15.38 24.75
C PHE A 268 1.32 15.19 26.12
N ASP A 269 1.35 13.98 26.68
CA ASP A 269 0.91 13.73 28.04
C ASP A 269 1.82 14.44 29.06
N LEU A 270 3.14 14.32 28.89
CA LEU A 270 4.12 15.03 29.72
C LEU A 270 4.05 16.55 29.53
N GLU A 271 3.66 17.04 28.35
CA GLU A 271 3.40 18.46 28.11
C GLU A 271 2.27 18.96 29.03
N ARG A 272 1.18 18.19 29.18
CA ARG A 272 0.04 18.59 30.00
C ARG A 272 0.41 18.81 31.48
N ASP A 273 1.41 18.06 31.96
CA ASP A 273 1.72 17.97 33.39
C ASP A 273 2.91 18.88 33.82
N VAL A 274 3.55 19.61 32.89
CA VAL A 274 4.76 20.41 33.18
C VAL A 274 4.55 21.91 32.90
N PRO A 275 4.87 22.83 33.82
CA PRO A 275 4.88 24.27 33.55
C PRO A 275 5.96 24.65 32.51
N HIS A 276 5.57 25.27 31.39
CA HIS A 276 6.51 25.55 30.29
C HIS A 276 7.11 26.97 30.27
N GLY A 277 8.43 27.05 30.11
CA GLY A 277 9.11 28.27 29.65
C GLY A 277 8.85 28.59 28.17
N GLU A 278 9.11 29.82 27.74
CA GLU A 278 8.80 30.34 26.38
C GLU A 278 9.55 29.60 25.26
N ARG A 279 10.79 29.17 25.53
CA ARG A 279 11.61 28.38 24.60
C ARG A 279 11.07 26.97 24.37
N LEU A 280 10.62 26.29 25.43
CA LEU A 280 10.07 24.94 25.34
C LEU A 280 8.73 24.94 24.58
N ARG A 281 7.91 25.99 24.74
CA ARG A 281 6.68 26.19 23.95
C ARG A 281 6.95 26.35 22.46
N HIS A 282 8.02 27.05 22.09
CA HIS A 282 8.39 27.19 20.67
C HIS A 282 8.87 25.85 20.09
N GLU A 283 9.69 25.10 20.82
CA GLU A 283 10.18 23.77 20.41
C GLU A 283 9.02 22.76 20.27
N LEU A 284 8.05 22.75 21.19
CA LEU A 284 6.85 21.92 21.11
C LEU A 284 5.92 22.29 19.95
N LYS A 285 5.78 23.58 19.63
CA LYS A 285 5.01 24.02 18.46
C LYS A 285 5.64 23.55 17.14
N GLN A 286 6.98 23.60 17.05
CA GLN A 286 7.71 23.05 15.89
C GLN A 286 7.55 21.52 15.79
N PHE A 287 7.57 20.83 16.94
CA PHE A 287 7.35 19.39 17.02
C PHE A 287 5.93 19.01 16.57
N ARG A 288 4.87 19.70 17.03
CA ARG A 288 3.48 19.47 16.56
C ARG A 288 3.35 19.63 15.05
N ALA A 289 3.95 20.68 14.48
CA ALA A 289 3.93 20.88 13.03
C ALA A 289 4.71 19.78 12.26
N ALA A 290 5.73 19.18 12.86
CA ALA A 290 6.44 18.04 12.28
C ALA A 290 5.62 16.74 12.36
N VAL A 291 4.92 16.51 13.50
CA VAL A 291 3.99 15.39 13.68
C VAL A 291 2.81 15.49 12.72
N GLU A 292 2.17 16.66 12.56
CA GLU A 292 1.07 16.86 11.61
C GLU A 292 1.48 16.57 10.16
N ARG A 293 2.70 16.98 9.75
CA ARG A 293 3.24 16.64 8.43
C ARG A 293 3.48 15.15 8.28
N PHE A 294 4.01 14.50 9.31
CA PHE A 294 4.25 13.06 9.32
C PHE A 294 2.94 12.27 9.25
N GLU A 295 1.91 12.64 10.03
CA GLU A 295 0.56 12.06 9.96
C GLU A 295 -0.08 12.25 8.57
N SER A 296 0.06 13.45 7.98
CA SER A 296 -0.45 13.72 6.63
C SER A 296 0.27 12.87 5.55
N GLN A 297 1.57 12.63 5.71
CA GLN A 297 2.35 11.77 4.81
C GLN A 297 2.04 10.27 4.99
N LEU A 298 1.73 9.86 6.21
CA LEU A 298 1.26 8.51 6.55
C LEU A 298 -0.07 8.20 5.87
N GLU A 299 -1.04 9.11 5.96
CA GLU A 299 -2.35 8.99 5.29
C GLU A 299 -2.21 8.92 3.76
N GLY A 300 -1.17 9.54 3.20
CA GLY A 300 -0.84 9.51 1.77
C GLY A 300 0.06 8.36 1.31
N ALA A 301 0.44 7.41 2.20
CA ALA A 301 1.39 6.33 1.94
C ALA A 301 2.75 6.79 1.35
N ASN A 302 3.16 8.02 1.67
CA ASN A 302 4.35 8.69 1.11
C ASN A 302 5.35 9.06 2.21
N VAL A 303 5.54 8.19 3.19
CA VAL A 303 6.51 8.42 4.27
C VAL A 303 7.93 8.25 3.75
N ARG A 304 8.74 9.30 3.83
CA ARG A 304 10.18 9.24 3.53
C ARG A 304 10.95 8.88 4.79
N LEU A 305 11.99 8.06 4.64
CA LEU A 305 12.90 7.67 5.72
C LEU A 305 13.52 8.87 6.45
N ASP A 306 13.78 9.95 5.72
CA ASP A 306 14.40 11.17 6.25
C ASP A 306 13.46 11.92 7.20
N ASP A 307 12.15 11.88 6.94
CA ASP A 307 11.12 12.48 7.79
C ASP A 307 11.01 11.70 9.12
N LEU A 308 11.07 10.37 9.06
CA LEU A 308 11.11 9.47 10.21
C LEU A 308 12.35 9.72 11.09
N ALA A 309 13.52 9.88 10.46
CA ALA A 309 14.79 10.13 11.16
C ALA A 309 14.79 11.51 11.86
N THR A 310 14.23 12.53 11.22
CA THR A 310 14.11 13.89 11.76
C THR A 310 13.19 13.91 12.98
N LEU A 311 12.03 13.27 12.90
CA LEU A 311 11.06 13.23 13.99
C LEU A 311 11.63 12.47 15.21
N ARG A 312 12.35 11.37 14.97
CA ARG A 312 13.06 10.62 16.01
C ARG A 312 14.12 11.46 16.73
N GLN A 313 14.85 12.30 16.00
CA GLN A 313 15.84 13.19 16.60
C GLN A 313 15.19 14.21 17.54
N GLN A 314 14.04 14.77 17.16
CA GLN A 314 13.27 15.71 17.99
C GLN A 314 12.72 15.03 19.25
N ILE A 315 12.16 13.82 19.13
CA ILE A 315 11.68 13.03 20.28
C ILE A 315 12.82 12.78 21.28
N ARG A 316 13.98 12.30 20.82
CA ARG A 316 15.14 12.02 21.68
C ARG A 316 15.66 13.26 22.43
N GLN A 317 15.43 14.46 21.91
CA GLN A 317 15.84 15.71 22.56
C GLN A 317 14.80 16.23 23.57
N LEU A 318 13.51 16.09 23.27
CA LEU A 318 12.41 16.66 24.07
C LEU A 318 12.00 15.76 25.24
N GLN A 319 11.89 14.46 25.01
CA GLN A 319 11.41 13.48 26.01
C GLN A 319 12.20 13.51 27.34
N PRO A 320 13.55 13.48 27.38
CA PRO A 320 14.27 13.53 28.65
C PRO A 320 14.15 14.87 29.39
N ARG A 321 13.97 15.98 28.67
CA ARG A 321 13.80 17.31 29.28
C ARG A 321 12.42 17.48 29.93
N LEU A 322 11.39 16.93 29.30
CA LEU A 322 10.03 16.93 29.85
C LEU A 322 9.92 15.98 31.06
N LYS A 323 10.54 14.79 31.00
CA LYS A 323 10.61 13.87 32.14
C LYS A 323 11.35 14.46 33.34
N ALA A 324 12.44 15.20 33.10
CA ALA A 324 13.17 15.88 34.18
C ALA A 324 12.33 17.00 34.83
N ALA A 325 11.52 17.72 34.05
CA ALA A 325 10.68 18.80 34.54
C ALA A 325 9.40 18.30 35.25
N ALA A 326 8.89 17.12 34.88
CA ALA A 326 7.76 16.47 35.57
C ALA A 326 8.16 15.84 36.92
N GLY A 327 9.45 15.56 37.13
CA GLY A 327 9.96 14.89 38.34
C GLY A 327 10.29 15.79 39.53
N ASP A 328 10.13 17.12 39.42
CA ASP A 328 10.62 18.09 40.41
C ASP A 328 9.53 18.71 41.30
N ASP A 329 8.28 18.21 41.25
CA ASP A 329 7.13 18.80 41.97
C ASP A 329 6.59 17.93 43.13
N THR A 330 7.49 17.41 43.98
CA THR A 330 7.11 16.90 45.31
C THR A 330 7.40 17.95 46.38
N GLY A 331 6.46 18.89 46.55
CA GLY A 331 6.61 19.98 47.52
C GLY A 331 5.35 20.75 47.86
N SER A 332 4.15 20.15 47.86
CA SER A 332 3.00 20.80 48.51
C SER A 332 2.02 19.79 49.11
N MET A 333 2.02 19.75 50.45
CA MET A 333 1.05 19.02 51.25
C MET A 333 -0.33 19.66 51.12
N VAL A 334 -1.33 18.86 50.72
CA VAL A 334 -2.74 19.14 51.04
C VAL A 334 -3.36 17.88 51.63
N VAL A 335 -3.96 18.04 52.82
CA VAL A 335 -4.57 16.98 53.62
C VAL A 335 -6.09 16.93 53.38
N ALA A 336 -6.57 15.69 53.17
CA ALA A 336 -7.90 15.10 53.45
C ALA A 336 -9.17 15.58 52.72
N ALA A 337 -9.91 14.62 52.13
CA ALA A 337 -11.19 14.13 52.66
C ALA A 337 -11.66 12.85 51.92
N ALA A 338 -12.30 11.92 52.64
CA ALA A 338 -12.86 10.67 52.11
C ALA A 338 -14.18 10.88 51.32
N PRO A 339 -14.50 10.04 50.32
CA PRO A 339 -15.68 10.21 49.47
C PRO A 339 -16.97 9.61 50.09
N PRO A 340 -18.14 10.26 49.96
CA PRO A 340 -19.45 9.65 50.18
C PRO A 340 -19.98 8.96 48.90
N PRO A 341 -21.03 8.10 49.01
CA PRO A 341 -21.33 7.08 48.01
C PRO A 341 -22.04 7.63 46.75
N GLU A 342 -21.72 7.00 45.62
CA GLU A 342 -22.21 7.35 44.28
C GLU A 342 -23.71 7.13 44.11
N ALA A 343 -24.39 8.15 43.60
CA ALA A 343 -25.68 8.08 42.91
C ALA A 343 -25.43 8.19 41.39
N PRO A 344 -26.31 7.63 40.52
CA PRO A 344 -25.99 7.34 39.14
C PRO A 344 -25.86 8.63 38.31
N VAL A 345 -24.69 8.85 37.74
CA VAL A 345 -24.41 9.98 36.85
C VAL A 345 -25.06 9.72 35.50
N ALA A 346 -26.08 10.52 35.17
CA ALA A 346 -26.58 10.65 33.81
C ALA A 346 -25.43 11.10 32.90
N ALA A 347 -25.28 10.44 31.74
CA ALA A 347 -24.19 10.70 30.80
C ALA A 347 -24.17 12.19 30.40
N GLU A 348 -23.22 12.95 30.96
CA GLU A 348 -23.00 14.35 30.61
C GLU A 348 -22.61 14.45 29.13
N ALA A 349 -23.31 15.32 28.41
CA ALA A 349 -23.06 15.60 27.00
C ALA A 349 -21.65 16.18 26.83
N ARG A 350 -20.72 15.39 26.30
CA ARG A 350 -19.39 15.90 25.95
C ARG A 350 -19.57 16.98 24.85
N PRO A 351 -19.08 18.21 25.05
CA PRO A 351 -19.30 19.33 24.11
C PRO A 351 -18.72 19.06 22.71
N GLU A 352 -17.78 18.12 22.62
CA GLU A 352 -17.16 17.64 21.38
C GLU A 352 -18.11 16.89 20.42
N TYR A 353 -19.37 16.59 20.79
CA TYR A 353 -20.35 15.95 19.87
C TYR A 353 -21.65 16.71 19.72
N ALA A 354 -21.74 17.95 20.21
CA ALA A 354 -22.95 18.75 20.13
C ALA A 354 -23.51 18.87 18.70
N TYR A 355 -22.64 18.77 17.69
CA TYR A 355 -23.01 18.88 16.28
C TYR A 355 -23.66 17.60 15.69
N VAL A 356 -23.61 16.43 16.33
CA VAL A 356 -24.33 15.21 15.83
C VAL A 356 -25.51 14.82 16.69
N GLU A 357 -25.80 15.60 17.74
CA GLU A 357 -26.79 15.26 18.74
C GLU A 357 -28.22 15.17 18.19
N GLU A 358 -28.58 16.04 17.25
CA GLU A 358 -29.89 16.01 16.58
C GLU A 358 -30.10 14.71 15.80
N GLN A 359 -29.13 14.35 14.95
CA GLN A 359 -29.17 13.10 14.18
C GLN A 359 -29.10 11.89 15.10
N TYR A 360 -28.32 11.96 16.18
CA TYR A 360 -28.23 10.89 17.19
C TYR A 360 -29.59 10.64 17.86
N GLN A 361 -30.30 11.69 18.27
CA GLN A 361 -31.64 11.57 18.84
C GLN A 361 -32.65 11.02 17.83
N ARG A 362 -32.55 11.44 16.55
CA ARG A 362 -33.40 10.89 15.48
C ARG A 362 -33.18 9.39 15.29
N LEU A 363 -31.93 8.93 15.30
CA LEU A 363 -31.59 7.50 15.25
C LEU A 363 -32.17 6.74 16.46
N CYS A 364 -31.98 7.27 17.66
CA CYS A 364 -32.48 6.63 18.88
C CYS A 364 -33.99 6.49 18.90
N ARG A 365 -34.75 7.53 18.49
CA ARG A 365 -36.22 7.46 18.39
C ARG A 365 -36.68 6.43 17.35
N ALA A 366 -36.03 6.42 16.19
CA ALA A 366 -36.35 5.46 15.13
C ALA A 366 -36.11 4.00 15.57
N LEU A 367 -35.09 3.76 16.41
CA LEU A 367 -34.80 2.42 16.94
C LEU A 367 -35.65 2.06 18.16
N GLU A 368 -36.11 3.04 18.95
CA GLU A 368 -37.01 2.84 20.09
C GLU A 368 -38.35 2.24 19.68
N GLU A 369 -38.86 2.62 18.50
CA GLU A 369 -40.11 2.12 17.93
C GLU A 369 -39.99 0.67 17.38
N THR A 370 -38.78 0.09 17.37
CA THR A 370 -38.53 -1.24 16.80
C THR A 370 -38.61 -2.35 17.86
N ASN A 371 -39.12 -3.53 17.47
CA ASN A 371 -39.19 -4.66 18.39
C ASN A 371 -37.77 -5.20 18.72
N PRO A 372 -37.34 -5.22 20.00
CA PRO A 372 -36.02 -5.71 20.42
C PRO A 372 -35.77 -7.18 20.08
N SER A 373 -36.83 -7.98 19.92
CA SER A 373 -36.78 -9.42 19.63
C SER A 373 -36.56 -9.73 18.15
N HIS A 374 -36.72 -8.75 17.25
CA HIS A 374 -36.48 -8.97 15.82
C HIS A 374 -34.98 -9.09 15.51
N ASP A 375 -34.63 -9.90 14.51
CA ASP A 375 -33.27 -9.97 13.97
C ASP A 375 -32.80 -8.56 13.54
N PRO A 376 -31.63 -8.07 14.03
CA PRO A 376 -31.08 -6.77 13.64
C PRO A 376 -31.03 -6.54 12.12
N LYS A 377 -30.83 -7.59 11.31
CA LYS A 377 -30.84 -7.48 9.84
C LYS A 377 -32.23 -7.19 9.26
N LYS A 378 -33.30 -7.62 9.94
CA LYS A 378 -34.67 -7.31 9.54
C LYS A 378 -35.07 -5.91 9.96
N VAL A 379 -34.56 -5.44 11.10
CA VAL A 379 -34.80 -4.07 11.59
C VAL A 379 -34.21 -3.03 10.63
N THR A 380 -33.04 -3.28 10.04
CA THR A 380 -32.46 -2.37 9.03
C THR A 380 -33.28 -2.25 7.74
N LEU A 381 -34.28 -3.11 7.54
CA LEU A 381 -35.20 -3.07 6.39
C LEU A 381 -36.53 -2.39 6.71
N ASP A 382 -36.77 -2.01 7.98
CA ASP A 382 -37.93 -1.19 8.35
C ASP A 382 -37.82 0.17 7.64
N PRO A 383 -38.87 0.67 6.96
CA PRO A 383 -38.81 1.92 6.21
C PRO A 383 -38.19 3.09 6.97
N VAL A 384 -38.52 3.26 8.26
CA VAL A 384 -38.02 4.38 9.08
C VAL A 384 -36.53 4.23 9.39
N VAL A 385 -36.06 2.99 9.58
CA VAL A 385 -34.65 2.66 9.88
C VAL A 385 -33.80 2.62 8.61
N PHE A 386 -34.40 2.17 7.49
CA PHE A 386 -33.75 2.03 6.20
C PHE A 386 -33.32 3.39 5.64
N GLU A 387 -34.18 4.43 5.78
CA GLU A 387 -33.86 5.81 5.40
C GLU A 387 -32.61 6.36 6.13
N LEU A 388 -32.33 5.87 7.33
CA LEU A 388 -31.18 6.28 8.14
C LEU A 388 -29.90 5.53 7.78
N GLY A 389 -29.97 4.52 6.90
CA GLY A 389 -28.80 3.79 6.41
C GLY A 389 -28.02 3.08 7.51
N LEU A 390 -28.72 2.55 8.51
CA LEU A 390 -28.13 1.79 9.62
C LEU A 390 -27.70 0.38 9.20
N GLU A 391 -26.67 -0.12 9.87
CA GLU A 391 -26.19 -1.51 9.76
C GLU A 391 -26.65 -2.35 10.97
N PRO A 392 -26.70 -3.69 10.83
CA PRO A 392 -27.12 -4.58 11.92
C PRO A 392 -26.31 -4.39 13.20
N ARG A 393 -25.01 -4.06 13.09
CA ARG A 393 -24.13 -3.82 14.25
C ARG A 393 -24.51 -2.56 15.03
N GLU A 394 -25.05 -1.54 14.37
CA GLU A 394 -25.48 -0.29 15.00
C GLU A 394 -26.84 -0.48 15.72
N VAL A 395 -27.72 -1.31 15.16
CA VAL A 395 -28.94 -1.76 15.84
C VAL A 395 -28.59 -2.55 17.12
N ILE A 396 -27.58 -3.42 17.05
CA ILE A 396 -27.06 -4.14 18.22
C ILE A 396 -26.49 -3.16 19.24
N ALA A 397 -25.75 -2.13 18.81
CA ALA A 397 -25.21 -1.11 19.70
C ALA A 397 -26.29 -0.39 20.50
N TYR A 398 -27.38 0.03 19.83
CA TYR A 398 -28.53 0.65 20.48
C TYR A 398 -29.17 -0.26 21.53
N ARG A 399 -29.42 -1.53 21.17
CA ARG A 399 -30.02 -2.51 22.08
C ARG A 399 -29.14 -2.82 23.28
N ARG A 400 -27.81 -2.80 23.12
CA ARG A 400 -26.86 -2.98 24.23
C ARG A 400 -26.83 -1.77 25.15
N LEU A 401 -26.96 -0.56 24.62
CA LEU A 401 -26.97 0.67 25.42
C LEU A 401 -28.25 0.89 26.22
N HIS A 402 -29.40 0.47 25.67
CA HIS A 402 -30.73 0.71 26.23
C HIS A 402 -31.41 -0.56 26.75
N GLY A 403 -30.73 -1.70 26.68
CA GLY A 403 -31.14 -2.96 27.30
C GLY A 403 -30.34 -3.25 28.56
N ASP A 404 -30.66 -4.37 29.21
CA ASP A 404 -30.06 -4.76 30.49
C ASP A 404 -28.72 -5.50 30.36
N ALA A 405 -28.20 -5.66 29.13
CA ALA A 405 -26.98 -6.42 28.88
C ALA A 405 -25.72 -5.59 29.22
N PRO A 406 -24.71 -6.17 29.89
CA PRO A 406 -23.45 -5.48 30.12
C PRO A 406 -22.77 -5.17 28.79
N CYS A 407 -22.41 -3.90 28.58
CA CYS A 407 -21.73 -3.45 27.37
C CYS A 407 -20.72 -2.34 27.69
N ASN A 408 -19.72 -2.18 26.82
CA ASN A 408 -18.86 -1.00 26.83
C ASN A 408 -19.67 0.19 26.28
N ARG A 409 -20.23 1.00 27.18
CA ARG A 409 -21.10 2.11 26.80
C ARG A 409 -20.40 3.13 25.91
N GLU A 410 -19.09 3.34 26.05
CA GLU A 410 -18.35 4.27 25.21
C GLU A 410 -18.24 3.75 23.77
N HIS A 411 -17.93 2.45 23.60
CA HIS A 411 -17.85 1.83 22.28
C HIS A 411 -19.19 1.84 21.57
N GLU A 412 -20.26 1.44 22.27
CA GLU A 412 -21.59 1.40 21.65
C GLU A 412 -22.13 2.81 21.35
N THR A 413 -21.81 3.81 22.20
CA THR A 413 -22.18 5.21 21.95
C THR A 413 -21.45 5.76 20.73
N LEU A 414 -20.17 5.39 20.56
CA LEU A 414 -19.40 5.76 19.39
C LEU A 414 -20.02 5.20 18.09
N MET A 415 -20.49 3.94 18.10
CA MET A 415 -21.15 3.34 16.93
C MET A 415 -22.38 4.15 16.49
N LEU A 416 -23.23 4.53 17.44
CA LEU A 416 -24.42 5.31 17.16
C LEU A 416 -24.09 6.75 16.74
N ARG A 417 -23.09 7.39 17.35
CA ARG A 417 -22.63 8.72 16.94
C ARG A 417 -21.98 8.70 15.55
N ALA A 418 -21.33 7.60 15.18
CA ALA A 418 -20.79 7.41 13.83
C ALA A 418 -21.92 7.32 12.81
N ALA A 419 -22.97 6.55 13.11
CA ALA A 419 -24.17 6.51 12.28
C ALA A 419 -24.81 7.91 12.14
N ALA A 420 -24.93 8.66 13.24
CA ALA A 420 -25.49 10.00 13.24
C ALA A 420 -24.69 10.97 12.36
N LEU A 421 -23.36 10.89 12.43
CA LEU A 421 -22.46 11.64 11.57
C LEU A 421 -22.66 11.28 10.09
N ARG A 422 -22.84 10.00 9.75
CA ARG A 422 -23.11 9.58 8.36
C ARG A 422 -24.41 10.18 7.84
N VAL A 423 -25.48 10.17 8.64
CA VAL A 423 -26.77 10.78 8.27
C VAL A 423 -26.59 12.27 8.00
N ARG A 424 -25.93 12.98 8.91
CA ARG A 424 -25.64 14.41 8.75
C ARG A 424 -24.82 14.72 7.49
N ILE A 425 -23.80 13.91 7.21
CA ILE A 425 -22.98 14.08 6.00
C ILE A 425 -23.84 13.96 4.74
N VAL A 426 -24.77 13.00 4.69
CA VAL A 426 -25.68 12.85 3.54
C VAL A 426 -26.58 14.08 3.39
N GLU A 427 -27.19 14.55 4.47
CA GLU A 427 -28.03 15.76 4.48
C GLU A 427 -27.26 17.00 4.00
N GLU A 428 -26.01 17.18 4.45
CA GLU A 428 -25.16 18.30 4.04
C GLU A 428 -24.72 18.19 2.56
N VAL A 429 -24.43 16.99 2.08
CA VAL A 429 -24.15 16.75 0.65
C VAL A 429 -25.36 17.10 -0.22
N GLU A 430 -26.57 16.70 0.18
CA GLU A 430 -27.79 17.02 -0.54
C GLU A 430 -28.07 18.53 -0.53
N ALA A 431 -27.88 19.19 0.61
CA ALA A 431 -28.00 20.63 0.72
C ALA A 431 -27.00 21.37 -0.18
N ILE A 432 -25.73 20.96 -0.19
CA ILE A 432 -24.69 21.54 -1.07
C ILE A 432 -25.04 21.33 -2.55
N ARG A 433 -25.49 20.12 -2.92
CA ARG A 433 -25.92 19.82 -4.30
C ARG A 433 -27.09 20.70 -4.74
N SER A 434 -28.07 20.92 -3.88
CA SER A 434 -29.22 21.80 -4.19
C SER A 434 -28.82 23.26 -4.43
N GLN A 435 -27.71 23.72 -3.84
CA GLN A 435 -27.18 25.07 -4.04
C GLN A 435 -26.27 25.19 -5.27
N LEU A 436 -25.62 24.10 -5.69
CA LEU A 436 -24.81 24.05 -6.91
C LEU A 436 -25.62 24.25 -8.19
N ASP A 437 -26.93 23.96 -8.14
CA ASP A 437 -27.86 24.20 -9.24
C ASP A 437 -28.25 25.69 -9.39
N ASP A 438 -27.92 26.53 -8.39
CA ASP A 438 -28.18 27.98 -8.39
C ASP A 438 -26.88 28.77 -8.68
N SER A 439 -26.92 29.65 -9.68
CA SER A 439 -25.73 30.25 -10.33
C SER A 439 -24.85 31.18 -9.47
N SER A 440 -25.08 31.28 -8.16
CA SER A 440 -24.29 32.08 -7.21
C SER A 440 -23.84 31.23 -6.02
N ILE A 441 -22.74 30.49 -6.17
CA ILE A 441 -22.19 29.66 -5.10
C ILE A 441 -21.29 30.51 -4.21
N ASP A 442 -21.81 30.90 -3.03
CA ASP A 442 -20.99 31.43 -1.94
C ASP A 442 -20.34 30.27 -1.16
N ARG A 443 -19.09 29.95 -1.54
CA ARG A 443 -18.30 28.86 -0.94
C ARG A 443 -17.75 29.19 0.45
N GLU A 444 -17.95 30.41 0.93
CA GLU A 444 -17.66 30.82 2.32
C GLU A 444 -18.93 30.91 3.16
N GLY A 445 -20.07 30.56 2.58
CA GLY A 445 -21.35 30.53 3.26
C GLY A 445 -21.38 29.56 4.46
N PRO A 446 -22.33 29.77 5.39
CA PRO A 446 -22.41 29.01 6.64
C PRO A 446 -22.56 27.50 6.41
N LEU A 447 -23.12 27.07 5.27
CA LEU A 447 -23.25 25.66 4.91
C LEU A 447 -21.88 25.00 4.68
N TYR A 448 -20.96 25.66 3.95
CA TYR A 448 -19.63 25.11 3.67
C TYR A 448 -18.72 25.13 4.92
N VAL A 449 -18.87 26.12 5.80
CA VAL A 449 -18.18 26.14 7.10
C VAL A 449 -18.62 24.95 7.95
N LYS A 450 -19.93 24.73 8.07
CA LYS A 450 -20.51 23.59 8.79
C LYS A 450 -20.06 22.26 8.18
N ALA A 451 -20.04 22.16 6.85
CA ALA A 451 -19.57 20.97 6.14
C ALA A 451 -18.08 20.67 6.34
N ARG A 452 -17.22 21.69 6.48
CA ARG A 452 -15.79 21.52 6.85
C ARG A 452 -15.64 20.97 8.26
N GLU A 453 -16.44 21.45 9.20
CA GLU A 453 -16.45 20.93 10.56
C GLU A 453 -16.93 19.47 10.59
N THR A 454 -18.02 19.16 9.89
CA THR A 454 -18.51 17.78 9.74
C THR A 454 -17.46 16.86 9.10
N ALA A 455 -16.73 17.35 8.09
CA ALA A 455 -15.64 16.61 7.46
C ALA A 455 -14.49 16.30 8.45
N ARG A 456 -14.02 17.28 9.22
CA ARG A 456 -12.99 17.07 10.26
C ARG A 456 -13.40 16.02 11.30
N MET A 457 -14.69 15.99 11.64
CA MET A 457 -15.21 14.98 12.56
C MET A 457 -15.27 13.60 11.90
N GLY A 458 -15.50 13.53 10.58
CA GLY A 458 -15.36 12.30 9.80
C GLY A 458 -13.99 11.64 9.99
N ASP A 459 -12.92 12.43 9.93
CA ASP A 459 -11.54 11.94 10.16
C ASP A 459 -11.36 11.38 11.58
N LEU A 460 -11.85 12.10 12.60
CA LEU A 460 -11.77 11.63 13.99
C LEU A 460 -12.47 10.28 14.18
N PHE A 461 -13.66 10.12 13.61
CA PHE A 461 -14.41 8.87 13.70
C PHE A 461 -13.73 7.73 12.95
N LEU A 462 -13.11 7.99 11.79
CA LEU A 462 -12.33 6.99 11.05
C LEU A 462 -11.12 6.48 11.86
N ARG A 463 -10.37 7.38 12.51
CA ARG A 463 -9.26 7.01 13.41
C ARG A 463 -9.73 6.15 14.58
N ARG A 464 -10.90 6.47 15.16
CA ARG A 464 -11.47 5.65 16.24
C ARG A 464 -11.96 4.28 15.78
N PHE A 465 -12.53 4.17 14.58
CA PHE A 465 -12.85 2.86 14.01
C PHE A 465 -11.61 2.00 13.80
N GLU A 466 -10.50 2.60 13.37
CA GLU A 466 -9.24 1.88 13.20
C GLU A 466 -8.68 1.32 14.51
N HIS A 467 -8.79 2.11 15.59
CA HIS A 467 -8.47 1.63 16.93
C HIS A 467 -9.35 0.45 17.34
N LEU A 468 -10.68 0.56 17.20
CA LEU A 468 -11.61 -0.50 17.58
C LEU A 468 -11.46 -1.78 16.74
N VAL A 469 -11.15 -1.65 15.44
CA VAL A 469 -10.85 -2.81 14.59
C VAL A 469 -9.57 -3.51 15.08
N SER A 470 -8.54 -2.72 15.42
CA SER A 470 -7.28 -3.26 15.92
C SER A 470 -7.47 -3.96 17.27
N GLU A 471 -8.26 -3.38 18.18
CA GLU A 471 -8.61 -3.96 19.47
C GLU A 471 -9.38 -5.28 19.31
N ALA A 472 -10.43 -5.31 18.47
CA ALA A 472 -11.19 -6.52 18.20
C ALA A 472 -10.34 -7.65 17.56
N LEU A 473 -9.35 -7.29 16.74
CA LEU A 473 -8.40 -8.25 16.19
C LEU A 473 -7.43 -8.81 17.25
N LEU A 474 -6.96 -7.95 18.17
CA LEU A 474 -6.12 -8.36 19.30
C LEU A 474 -6.86 -9.28 20.27
N ASP A 475 -8.15 -9.02 20.49
CA ASP A 475 -9.04 -9.84 21.33
C ASP A 475 -9.49 -11.13 20.63
N GLY A 476 -9.15 -11.31 19.35
CA GLY A 476 -9.51 -12.48 18.55
C GLY A 476 -10.99 -12.54 18.12
N ASP A 477 -11.76 -11.46 18.31
CA ASP A 477 -13.15 -11.36 17.85
C ASP A 477 -13.20 -10.96 16.36
N VAL A 478 -12.95 -11.95 15.52
CA VAL A 478 -12.96 -11.80 14.06
C VAL A 478 -14.34 -11.36 13.52
N THR A 479 -15.42 -11.65 14.25
CA THR A 479 -16.77 -11.27 13.81
C THR A 479 -17.01 -9.79 14.06
N GLU A 480 -16.61 -9.30 15.24
CA GLU A 480 -16.67 -7.88 15.60
C GLU A 480 -15.70 -7.07 14.72
N ALA A 481 -14.47 -7.51 14.52
CA ALA A 481 -13.49 -6.85 13.66
C ALA A 481 -14.00 -6.67 12.22
N ARG A 482 -14.68 -7.69 11.66
CA ARG A 482 -15.33 -7.60 10.34
C ARG A 482 -16.49 -6.60 10.35
N ALA A 483 -17.35 -6.62 11.37
CA ALA A 483 -18.46 -5.68 11.48
C ALA A 483 -17.96 -4.22 11.56
N LEU A 484 -16.93 -3.97 12.38
CA LEU A 484 -16.30 -2.66 12.53
C LEU A 484 -15.59 -2.21 11.24
N THR A 485 -14.97 -3.13 10.50
CA THR A 485 -14.35 -2.83 9.20
C THR A 485 -15.39 -2.40 8.18
N VAL A 486 -16.56 -3.05 8.14
CA VAL A 486 -17.67 -2.65 7.26
C VAL A 486 -18.16 -1.24 7.61
N LEU A 487 -18.31 -0.95 8.91
CA LEU A 487 -18.70 0.38 9.38
C LEU A 487 -17.66 1.46 9.04
N LYS A 488 -16.37 1.16 9.22
CA LYS A 488 -15.24 2.02 8.81
C LYS A 488 -15.32 2.35 7.32
N MET A 489 -15.47 1.34 6.47
CA MET A 489 -15.55 1.52 5.01
C MET A 489 -16.78 2.32 4.59
N ARG A 490 -17.91 2.12 5.29
CA ARG A 490 -19.15 2.88 5.02
C ARG A 490 -19.00 4.35 5.44
N MET A 491 -18.42 4.62 6.61
CA MET A 491 -18.07 5.97 7.04
C MET A 491 -17.13 6.64 6.02
N MET A 492 -16.05 5.95 5.62
CA MET A 492 -15.07 6.48 4.67
C MET A 492 -15.70 6.84 3.34
N ARG A 493 -16.60 6.00 2.82
CA ARG A 493 -17.33 6.27 1.57
C ARG A 493 -18.22 7.52 1.67
N THR A 494 -19.01 7.63 2.74
CA THR A 494 -19.91 8.76 2.97
C THR A 494 -19.12 10.05 3.18
N TYR A 495 -18.08 9.98 4.00
CA TYR A 495 -17.15 11.08 4.28
C TYR A 495 -16.42 11.59 3.03
N ALA A 496 -15.84 10.70 2.21
CA ALA A 496 -15.09 11.08 1.02
C ALA A 496 -15.93 11.91 0.02
N GLY A 497 -17.25 11.65 -0.04
CA GLY A 497 -18.18 12.43 -0.87
C GLY A 497 -18.27 13.89 -0.44
N LEU A 498 -18.43 14.15 0.87
CA LEU A 498 -18.47 15.50 1.44
C LEU A 498 -17.09 16.17 1.35
N TRP A 499 -16.04 15.43 1.68
CA TRP A 499 -14.67 15.96 1.64
C TRP A 499 -14.31 16.50 0.26
N LEU A 500 -14.64 15.75 -0.81
CA LEU A 500 -14.42 16.21 -2.18
C LEU A 500 -15.24 17.47 -2.51
N MET A 501 -16.49 17.59 -2.07
CA MET A 501 -17.31 18.77 -2.36
C MET A 501 -16.83 20.03 -1.63
N VAL A 502 -16.20 19.84 -0.48
CA VAL A 502 -15.76 20.93 0.41
C VAL A 502 -14.31 21.35 0.13
N HIS A 503 -13.46 20.45 -0.37
CA HIS A 503 -12.02 20.67 -0.56
C HIS A 503 -11.52 20.60 -2.02
N ARG A 504 -12.34 20.13 -2.98
CA ARG A 504 -11.97 20.17 -4.41
C ARG A 504 -12.23 21.56 -4.98
N ALA A 505 -11.22 22.42 -4.85
CA ALA A 505 -11.00 23.59 -5.71
C ALA A 505 -10.08 23.18 -6.86
#